data_AF-Q23DY5-F1
#
_entry.id   AF-Q23DY5-F1
#
_cell.length_a   1.000
_cell.length_b   1.000
_cell.length_c   1.000
_cell.angle_alpha   90.00
_cell.angle_beta   90.00
_cell.angle_gamma   90.00
#
_symmetry.space_group_name_H-M   'P 1'
#
loop_
_entity.id
_entity.type
_entity.pdbx_description
1 polymer ?
#
loop_
_entity_poly.entity_id
_entity_poly.type
_entity_poly.pdbx_seq_one_letter_code
_entity_poly.pdbx_strand_id
1 'polypeptide(L)'
;MGFVRITDNLQWIYVADLDKGVYVLKLTIELDYSQQVSKVSIVQAGWAYARYCNQVEVNKELTYMIILESWRGLRIAPLANLYAADPKEYPITLPQNDIWWYNLLQQPVFYGSYLSKDSKYLITAIRSQGIMIFDISEPLNPALYYQVKISGCPTIIEMVSTQDLLFYTDGLSLLVFKRVKPNMNDEFPNLFNGHQSKLFSYSTSFAQWRCYVSEEQTFIINAQCGDVDFLQMKNGDPYNISLFKRINAQQNTRT
;
A
#
# COMPACT_ATOMS: atom_id res chain seq x y z
N MET A 1 10.52 -15.62 -9.84
CA MET A 1 10.61 -15.77 -8.38
C MET A 1 9.22 -16.14 -7.92
N GLY A 2 9.03 -17.34 -7.39
CA GLY A 2 7.73 -17.80 -6.91
C GLY A 2 7.58 -17.44 -5.44
N PHE A 3 6.41 -16.95 -5.04
CA PHE A 3 6.12 -16.62 -3.65
C PHE A 3 5.06 -17.56 -3.11
N VAL A 4 5.23 -17.98 -1.85
CA VAL A 4 4.37 -18.99 -1.22
C VAL A 4 3.79 -18.43 0.07
N ARG A 5 2.47 -18.56 0.21
CA ARG A 5 1.77 -18.43 1.49
C ARG A 5 1.13 -19.75 1.84
N ILE A 6 1.20 -20.11 3.12
CA ILE A 6 0.56 -21.30 3.66
C ILE A 6 -0.35 -20.87 4.81
N THR A 7 -1.51 -21.49 4.90
CA THR A 7 -2.43 -21.23 6.02
C THR A 7 -1.90 -21.86 7.31
N ASP A 8 -2.22 -21.27 8.46
CA ASP A 8 -1.75 -21.73 9.78
C ASP A 8 -2.10 -23.20 10.06
N ASN A 9 -3.23 -23.67 9.51
CA ASN A 9 -3.68 -25.06 9.63
C ASN A 9 -3.00 -26.03 8.64
N LEU A 10 -2.05 -25.56 7.82
CA LEU A 10 -1.33 -26.34 6.80
C LEU A 10 -2.25 -27.06 5.80
N GLN A 11 -3.43 -26.52 5.50
CA GLN A 11 -4.36 -27.11 4.54
C GLN A 11 -4.28 -26.49 3.15
N TRP A 12 -3.83 -25.24 3.04
CA TRP A 12 -3.87 -24.49 1.79
C TRP A 12 -2.55 -23.78 1.54
N ILE A 13 -2.05 -23.93 0.32
CA ILE A 13 -0.83 -23.29 -0.17
C ILE A 13 -1.20 -22.41 -1.35
N TYR A 14 -0.83 -21.14 -1.28
CA TYR A 14 -1.03 -20.14 -2.32
C TYR A 14 0.33 -19.87 -2.95
N VAL A 15 0.43 -20.11 -4.24
CA VAL A 15 1.67 -19.95 -4.99
C VAL A 15 1.47 -18.85 -6.01
N ALA A 16 2.10 -17.71 -5.78
CA ALA A 16 2.22 -16.66 -6.77
C ALA A 16 3.34 -17.04 -7.75
N ASP A 17 2.94 -17.26 -9.00
CA ASP A 17 3.80 -17.54 -10.13
C ASP A 17 3.84 -16.34 -11.08
N LEU A 18 5.04 -15.98 -11.51
CA LEU A 18 5.28 -14.80 -12.31
C LEU A 18 4.54 -14.82 -13.65
N ASP A 19 4.36 -15.97 -14.30
CA ASP A 19 3.78 -16.03 -15.64
C ASP A 19 2.33 -16.52 -15.63
N LYS A 20 1.94 -17.26 -14.59
CA LYS A 20 0.69 -18.01 -14.57
C LYS A 20 -0.34 -17.49 -13.57
N GLY A 21 0.04 -16.58 -12.68
CA GLY A 21 -0.82 -16.03 -11.65
C GLY A 21 -0.73 -16.81 -10.35
N VAL A 22 -1.85 -16.92 -9.65
CA VAL A 22 -1.87 -17.59 -8.35
C VAL A 22 -2.48 -18.97 -8.50
N TYR A 23 -1.74 -20.00 -8.09
CA TYR A 23 -2.26 -21.33 -7.87
C TYR A 23 -2.65 -21.49 -6.41
N VAL A 24 -3.76 -22.18 -6.16
CA VAL A 24 -4.17 -22.56 -4.81
C VAL A 24 -4.15 -24.08 -4.74
N LEU A 25 -3.30 -24.61 -3.87
CA LEU A 25 -3.08 -26.03 -3.66
C LEU A 25 -3.71 -26.45 -2.34
N LYS A 26 -4.47 -27.54 -2.37
CA LYS A 26 -4.98 -28.20 -1.16
C LYS A 26 -3.96 -29.24 -0.71
N LEU A 27 -3.43 -29.05 0.49
CA LEU A 27 -2.52 -29.96 1.18
C LEU A 27 -3.34 -30.86 2.10
N THR A 28 -3.18 -32.18 1.95
CA THR A 28 -3.75 -33.18 2.85
C THR A 28 -2.62 -34.01 3.43
N ILE A 29 -2.53 -34.00 4.76
CA ILE A 29 -1.57 -34.79 5.53
C ILE A 29 -2.36 -35.89 6.24
N GLU A 30 -2.07 -37.13 5.88
CA GLU A 30 -2.61 -38.32 6.54
C GLU A 30 -1.60 -38.77 7.60
N LEU A 31 -2.09 -39.11 8.79
CA LEU A 31 -1.29 -39.64 9.89
C LEU A 31 -1.58 -41.15 10.04
N ASP A 32 -0.57 -41.92 10.45
CA ASP A 32 -0.76 -43.31 10.86
C ASP A 32 -1.32 -43.42 12.29
N TYR A 33 -1.54 -44.65 12.75
CA TYR A 33 -1.99 -44.92 14.12
C TYR A 33 -1.04 -44.42 15.22
N SER A 34 0.22 -44.13 14.89
CA SER A 34 1.23 -43.59 15.80
C SER A 34 1.35 -42.06 15.71
N GLN A 35 0.40 -41.39 15.03
CA GLN A 35 0.42 -39.95 14.76
C GLN A 35 1.63 -39.47 13.95
N GLN A 36 2.28 -40.36 13.20
CA GLN A 36 3.35 -40.01 12.27
C GLN A 36 2.77 -39.75 10.89
N VAL A 37 3.39 -38.86 10.11
CA VAL A 37 2.98 -38.58 8.74
C VAL A 37 3.13 -39.85 7.90
N SER A 38 2.01 -40.40 7.45
CA SER A 38 1.98 -41.61 6.61
C SER A 38 1.91 -41.27 5.13
N LYS A 39 1.25 -40.15 4.78
CA LYS A 39 1.09 -39.70 3.41
C LYS A 39 0.83 -38.20 3.33
N VAL A 40 1.38 -37.58 2.29
CA VAL A 40 1.12 -36.19 1.94
C VAL A 40 0.60 -36.16 0.50
N SER A 41 -0.52 -35.48 0.28
CA SER A 41 -1.06 -35.25 -1.06
C SER A 41 -1.33 -33.77 -1.29
N ILE A 42 -1.03 -33.32 -2.51
CA ILE A 42 -1.20 -31.95 -2.95
C ILE A 42 -2.01 -31.97 -4.24
N VAL A 43 -3.14 -31.28 -4.24
CA VAL A 43 -4.01 -31.14 -5.41
C VAL A 43 -4.18 -29.67 -5.70
N GLN A 44 -4.03 -29.26 -6.96
CA GLN A 44 -4.37 -27.90 -7.37
C GLN A 44 -5.88 -27.72 -7.30
N ALA A 45 -6.36 -26.93 -6.35
CA ALA A 45 -7.77 -26.74 -6.07
C ALA A 45 -8.36 -25.53 -6.80
N GLY A 46 -7.56 -24.48 -6.99
CA GLY A 46 -7.99 -23.29 -7.69
C GLY A 46 -6.86 -22.58 -8.40
N TRP A 47 -7.23 -21.64 -9.26
CA TRP A 47 -6.27 -20.74 -9.90
C TRP A 47 -6.89 -19.37 -10.17
N ALA A 48 -6.06 -18.34 -10.09
CA ALA A 48 -6.42 -16.96 -10.39
C ALA A 48 -5.40 -16.41 -11.39
N TYR A 49 -5.86 -16.13 -12.62
CA TYR A 49 -5.02 -15.51 -13.65
C TYR A 49 -4.49 -14.15 -13.20
N ALA A 50 -3.17 -13.98 -13.10
CA ALA A 50 -2.51 -12.68 -12.89
C ALA A 50 -1.10 -12.72 -13.49
N ARG A 51 -0.87 -12.01 -14.59
CA ARG A 51 0.42 -12.06 -15.28
C ARG A 51 1.41 -11.12 -14.57
N TYR A 52 2.63 -11.57 -14.32
CA TYR A 52 3.63 -10.88 -13.49
C TYR A 52 3.25 -10.79 -12.02
N CYS A 53 2.62 -11.85 -11.49
CA CYS A 53 2.31 -11.95 -10.07
C CYS A 53 3.61 -12.13 -9.27
N ASN A 54 3.88 -11.22 -8.34
CA ASN A 54 5.07 -11.26 -7.51
C ASN A 54 4.79 -11.84 -6.13
N GLN A 55 3.60 -11.58 -5.60
CA GLN A 55 3.22 -11.92 -4.23
C GLN A 55 1.73 -12.24 -4.15
N VAL A 56 1.36 -13.00 -3.13
CA VAL A 56 -0.01 -13.25 -2.75
C VAL A 56 -0.10 -13.17 -1.22
N GLU A 57 -1.14 -12.54 -0.71
CA GLU A 57 -1.51 -12.58 0.71
C GLU A 57 -2.92 -13.13 0.86
N VAL A 58 -3.22 -13.76 1.98
CA VAL A 58 -4.54 -14.34 2.26
C VAL A 58 -5.00 -13.86 3.61
N ASN A 59 -6.24 -13.38 3.70
CA ASN A 59 -6.77 -12.93 4.98
C ASN A 59 -7.00 -14.11 5.92
N LYS A 60 -6.89 -13.85 7.22
CA LYS A 60 -6.93 -14.89 8.25
C LYS A 60 -8.24 -15.68 8.26
N GLU A 61 -9.34 -15.03 7.92
CA GLU A 61 -10.68 -15.63 7.85
C GLU A 61 -10.90 -16.42 6.57
N LEU A 62 -9.91 -16.48 5.66
CA LEU A 62 -9.96 -17.21 4.40
C LEU A 62 -11.16 -16.79 3.53
N THR A 63 -11.46 -15.51 3.49
CA THR A 63 -12.58 -14.97 2.70
C THR A 63 -12.11 -14.42 1.35
N TYR A 64 -10.88 -13.93 1.27
CA TYR A 64 -10.29 -13.38 0.06
C TYR A 64 -8.76 -13.51 0.08
N MET A 65 -8.16 -13.44 -1.10
CA MET A 65 -6.72 -13.25 -1.26
C MET A 65 -6.43 -11.96 -2.01
N ILE A 66 -5.27 -11.39 -1.71
CA ILE A 66 -4.71 -10.22 -2.35
C ILE A 66 -3.61 -10.69 -3.29
N ILE A 67 -3.72 -10.34 -4.56
CA ILE A 67 -2.74 -10.64 -5.59
C ILE A 67 -1.99 -9.35 -5.91
N LEU A 68 -0.66 -9.39 -5.82
CA LEU A 68 0.21 -8.25 -6.09
C LEU A 68 1.00 -8.52 -7.37
N GLU A 69 0.73 -7.69 -8.37
CA GLU A 69 1.15 -7.89 -9.75
C GLU A 69 1.88 -6.67 -10.29
N SER A 70 3.02 -6.88 -10.97
CA SER A 70 3.93 -5.80 -11.37
C SER A 70 3.35 -4.76 -12.34
N TRP A 71 2.23 -5.01 -13.01
CA TRP A 71 1.64 -4.06 -13.96
C TRP A 71 0.32 -3.48 -13.50
N ARG A 72 -0.58 -4.31 -12.97
CA ARG A 72 -1.91 -3.88 -12.54
C ARG A 72 -1.99 -3.49 -11.07
N GLY A 73 -0.94 -3.76 -10.29
CA GLY A 73 -0.91 -3.47 -8.88
C GLY A 73 -1.70 -4.49 -8.07
N LEU A 74 -2.72 -4.03 -7.34
CA LEU A 74 -3.46 -4.84 -6.40
C LEU A 74 -4.77 -5.38 -7.01
N ARG A 75 -4.98 -6.69 -6.83
CA ARG A 75 -6.23 -7.37 -7.18
C ARG A 75 -6.73 -8.18 -5.99
N ILE A 76 -8.04 -8.33 -5.87
CA ILE A 76 -8.65 -9.20 -4.85
C ILE A 76 -9.41 -10.32 -5.53
N ALA A 77 -9.21 -11.54 -5.02
CA ALA A 77 -9.99 -12.70 -5.40
C ALA A 77 -10.77 -13.21 -4.18
N PRO A 78 -12.11 -13.22 -4.19
CA PRO A 78 -12.87 -13.87 -3.15
C PRO A 78 -12.67 -15.39 -3.19
N LEU A 79 -12.63 -16.02 -2.02
CA LEU A 79 -12.30 -17.44 -1.87
C LEU A 79 -13.50 -18.32 -1.53
N ALA A 80 -14.70 -17.76 -1.37
CA ALA A 80 -15.90 -18.52 -1.00
C ALA A 80 -16.14 -19.75 -1.91
N ASN A 81 -16.00 -19.57 -3.23
CA ASN A 81 -16.20 -20.65 -4.20
C ASN A 81 -15.12 -21.73 -4.09
N LEU A 82 -13.88 -21.39 -3.70
CA LEU A 82 -12.81 -22.37 -3.50
C LEU A 82 -13.16 -23.35 -2.40
N TYR A 83 -13.63 -22.81 -1.27
CA TYR A 83 -13.88 -23.62 -0.08
C TYR A 83 -15.23 -24.35 -0.13
N ALA A 84 -16.14 -23.90 -0.98
CA ALA A 84 -17.42 -24.57 -1.22
C ALA A 84 -17.38 -25.61 -2.35
N ALA A 85 -16.34 -25.62 -3.20
CA ALA A 85 -16.26 -26.50 -4.36
C ALA A 85 -16.06 -27.98 -3.99
N ASP A 86 -16.68 -28.87 -4.77
CA ASP A 86 -16.42 -30.31 -4.70
C ASP A 86 -14.98 -30.56 -5.21
N PRO A 87 -14.13 -31.32 -4.49
CA PRO A 87 -12.79 -31.68 -4.97
C PRO A 87 -12.72 -32.31 -6.37
N LYS A 88 -13.82 -32.86 -6.90
CA LYS A 88 -13.92 -33.36 -8.28
C LYS A 88 -13.94 -32.26 -9.34
N GLU A 89 -14.30 -31.04 -8.98
CA GLU A 89 -14.37 -29.88 -9.88
C GLU A 89 -13.03 -29.13 -9.93
N TYR A 90 -12.04 -29.55 -9.14
CA TYR A 90 -10.73 -28.94 -9.13
C TYR A 90 -9.95 -29.17 -10.45
N PRO A 91 -9.18 -28.17 -10.92
CA PRO A 91 -9.03 -26.83 -10.36
C PRO A 91 -10.15 -25.88 -10.82
N ILE A 92 -10.71 -25.09 -9.90
CA ILE A 92 -11.67 -24.04 -10.26
C ILE A 92 -10.98 -22.70 -10.61
N THR A 93 -11.61 -21.92 -11.49
CA THR A 93 -11.16 -20.55 -11.80
C THR A 93 -11.72 -19.58 -10.78
N LEU A 94 -10.85 -18.82 -10.11
CA LEU A 94 -11.24 -17.80 -9.15
C LEU A 94 -11.56 -16.47 -9.83
N PRO A 95 -12.70 -15.82 -9.49
CA PRO A 95 -12.99 -14.48 -9.96
C PRO A 95 -12.02 -13.48 -9.35
N GLN A 96 -11.77 -12.38 -10.03
CA GLN A 96 -10.83 -11.35 -9.61
C GLN A 96 -11.38 -9.97 -9.92
N ASN A 97 -11.17 -9.05 -8.99
CA ASN A 97 -11.45 -7.64 -9.18
C ASN A 97 -10.12 -6.90 -9.26
N ASP A 98 -9.90 -6.20 -10.38
CA ASP A 98 -8.81 -5.24 -10.53
C ASP A 98 -9.22 -4.01 -9.74
N ILE A 99 -8.48 -3.68 -8.69
CA ILE A 99 -8.96 -2.67 -7.75
C ILE A 99 -8.23 -1.38 -7.98
N TRP A 100 -6.90 -1.44 -7.84
CA TRP A 100 -6.21 -0.22 -7.48
C TRP A 100 -4.71 -0.30 -7.64
N TRP A 101 -4.18 0.71 -8.32
CA TRP A 101 -2.80 1.14 -8.18
C TRP A 101 -2.77 2.67 -8.11
N TYR A 102 -2.23 3.21 -7.02
CA TYR A 102 -2.34 4.64 -6.69
C TYR A 102 -1.42 5.55 -7.55
N ASN A 103 -0.52 4.98 -8.38
CA ASN A 103 0.40 5.74 -9.23
C ASN A 103 0.68 5.04 -10.58
N LEU A 104 -0.17 5.27 -11.59
CA LEU A 104 -0.01 4.69 -12.92
C LEU A 104 1.26 5.12 -13.68
N LEU A 105 2.00 6.13 -13.19
CA LEU A 105 3.26 6.56 -13.82
C LEU A 105 4.42 5.61 -13.50
N GLN A 106 4.27 4.73 -12.50
CA GLN A 106 5.33 3.80 -12.09
C GLN A 106 4.77 2.40 -11.83
N GLN A 107 5.37 1.40 -12.47
CA GLN A 107 5.04 -0.01 -12.26
C GLN A 107 5.40 -0.47 -10.85
N PRO A 108 4.47 -1.09 -10.11
CA PRO A 108 4.74 -1.62 -8.78
C PRO A 108 5.46 -2.95 -8.82
N VAL A 109 6.79 -2.95 -8.87
CA VAL A 109 7.51 -4.21 -8.70
C VAL A 109 7.58 -4.56 -7.22
N PHE A 110 6.68 -5.43 -6.77
CA PHE A 110 6.60 -5.92 -5.40
C PHE A 110 7.69 -6.99 -5.14
N TYR A 111 8.40 -6.87 -4.03
CA TYR A 111 9.42 -7.83 -3.58
C TYR A 111 9.05 -8.54 -2.29
N GLY A 112 8.04 -8.03 -1.60
CA GLY A 112 7.57 -8.61 -0.37
C GLY A 112 6.27 -7.94 0.07
N SER A 113 5.45 -8.71 0.75
CA SER A 113 4.24 -8.22 1.38
C SER A 113 4.04 -8.84 2.75
N TYR A 114 3.21 -8.17 3.55
CA TYR A 114 2.76 -8.65 4.83
C TYR A 114 1.35 -8.14 5.08
N LEU A 115 0.45 -9.05 5.39
CA LEU A 115 -0.90 -8.73 5.84
C LEU A 115 -0.93 -8.68 7.37
N SER A 116 -1.42 -7.57 7.92
CA SER A 116 -1.63 -7.42 9.36
C SER A 116 -2.59 -8.49 9.92
N LYS A 117 -2.43 -8.85 11.20
CA LYS A 117 -3.19 -9.91 11.86
C LYS A 117 -4.70 -9.67 11.90
N ASP A 118 -5.13 -8.41 11.88
CA ASP A 118 -6.54 -8.02 11.80
C ASP A 118 -7.03 -7.85 10.36
N SER A 119 -6.19 -8.18 9.37
CA SER A 119 -6.45 -8.08 7.94
C SER A 119 -6.78 -6.67 7.44
N LYS A 120 -6.49 -5.61 8.22
CA LYS A 120 -6.84 -4.21 7.89
C LYS A 120 -5.77 -3.43 7.17
N TYR A 121 -4.52 -3.84 7.31
CA TYR A 121 -3.37 -3.20 6.68
C TYR A 121 -2.57 -4.19 5.85
N LEU A 122 -2.29 -3.80 4.62
CA LEU A 122 -1.33 -4.46 3.73
C LEU A 122 -0.05 -3.63 3.66
N ILE A 123 1.06 -4.24 4.05
CA ILE A 123 2.38 -3.62 4.02
C ILE A 123 3.15 -4.27 2.87
N THR A 124 3.73 -3.47 1.99
CA THR A 124 4.44 -3.97 0.80
C THR A 124 5.77 -3.28 0.62
N ALA A 125 6.77 -4.01 0.13
CA ALA A 125 8.05 -3.48 -0.30
C ALA A 125 8.09 -3.40 -1.82
N ILE A 126 8.33 -2.20 -2.34
CA ILE A 126 8.19 -1.89 -3.77
C ILE A 126 9.47 -1.22 -4.28
N ARG A 127 9.98 -1.72 -5.39
CA ARG A 127 11.22 -1.21 -6.02
C ARG A 127 11.14 0.29 -6.27
N SER A 128 12.16 1.01 -5.81
CA SER A 128 12.31 2.46 -5.93
C SER A 128 11.23 3.31 -5.24
N GLN A 129 10.30 2.69 -4.52
CA GLN A 129 9.23 3.38 -3.77
C GLN A 129 9.34 3.15 -2.27
N GLY A 130 10.04 2.10 -1.84
CA GLY A 130 10.25 1.74 -0.44
C GLY A 130 9.09 0.93 0.12
N ILE A 131 8.68 1.24 1.36
CA ILE A 131 7.62 0.52 2.04
C ILE A 131 6.32 1.29 1.90
N MET A 132 5.28 0.63 1.43
CA MET A 132 3.95 1.17 1.26
C MET A 132 2.96 0.43 2.16
N ILE A 133 2.21 1.19 2.95
CA ILE A 133 1.20 0.69 3.85
C ILE A 133 -0.15 1.13 3.32
N PHE A 134 -1.01 0.17 3.01
CA PHE A 134 -2.36 0.38 2.54
C PHE A 134 -3.35 0.00 3.63
N ASP A 135 -4.33 0.87 3.88
CA ASP A 135 -5.54 0.50 4.61
C ASP A 135 -6.46 -0.25 3.64
N ILE A 136 -6.80 -1.47 4.01
CA ILE A 136 -7.62 -2.42 3.28
C ILE A 136 -8.80 -2.92 4.13
N SER A 137 -9.19 -2.15 5.15
CA SER A 137 -10.37 -2.43 5.97
C SER A 137 -11.64 -2.60 5.10
N GLU A 138 -11.67 -1.91 3.95
CA GLU A 138 -12.59 -2.16 2.85
C GLU A 138 -11.79 -2.76 1.67
N PRO A 139 -11.71 -4.10 1.51
CA PRO A 139 -10.80 -4.72 0.55
C PRO A 139 -11.04 -4.31 -0.91
N LEU A 140 -12.27 -3.91 -1.23
CA LEU A 140 -12.64 -3.41 -2.56
C LEU A 140 -12.33 -1.93 -2.80
N ASN A 141 -11.92 -1.21 -1.76
CA ASN A 141 -11.56 0.21 -1.81
C ASN A 141 -10.33 0.52 -0.92
N PRO A 142 -9.16 -0.08 -1.23
CA PRO A 142 -7.92 0.15 -0.51
C PRO A 142 -7.47 1.61 -0.65
N ALA A 143 -6.87 2.14 0.42
CA ALA A 143 -6.37 3.52 0.48
C ALA A 143 -4.92 3.57 0.96
N LEU A 144 -4.15 4.55 0.51
CA LEU A 144 -2.74 4.68 0.89
C LEU A 144 -2.72 5.28 2.29
N TYR A 145 -2.27 4.49 3.27
CA TYR A 145 -2.19 4.92 4.65
C TYR A 145 -0.86 5.64 4.93
N TYR A 146 0.26 5.06 4.51
CA TYR A 146 1.57 5.65 4.74
C TYR A 146 2.64 5.12 3.77
N GLN A 147 3.69 5.90 3.55
CA GLN A 147 4.86 5.48 2.76
C GLN A 147 6.15 5.82 3.48
N VAL A 148 7.05 4.84 3.62
CA VAL A 148 8.45 5.06 3.98
C VAL A 148 9.27 5.01 2.70
N LYS A 149 9.74 6.18 2.25
CA LYS A 149 10.54 6.28 1.03
C LYS A 149 11.92 5.69 1.27
N ILE A 150 12.23 4.64 0.52
CA ILE A 150 13.52 3.95 0.53
C ILE A 150 13.90 3.73 -0.93
N SER A 151 15.07 4.22 -1.32
CA SER A 151 15.60 4.00 -2.66
C SER A 151 16.13 2.57 -2.81
N GLY A 152 16.17 2.06 -4.04
CA GLY A 152 16.79 0.77 -4.35
C GLY A 152 15.79 -0.38 -4.54
N CYS A 153 16.30 -1.61 -4.42
CA CYS A 153 15.57 -2.83 -4.72
C CYS A 153 15.39 -3.63 -3.43
N PRO A 154 14.17 -3.71 -2.85
CA PRO A 154 13.95 -4.59 -1.72
C PRO A 154 14.26 -6.03 -2.11
N THR A 155 14.73 -6.82 -1.16
CA THR A 155 14.87 -8.27 -1.31
C THR A 155 13.87 -9.00 -0.44
N ILE A 156 13.65 -8.54 0.81
CA ILE A 156 12.73 -9.15 1.77
C ILE A 156 12.09 -8.06 2.65
N ILE A 157 10.83 -8.28 3.00
CA ILE A 157 10.13 -7.60 4.11
C ILE A 157 9.50 -8.66 5.00
N GLU A 158 9.72 -8.59 6.31
CA GLU A 158 9.16 -9.53 7.27
C GLU A 158 8.78 -8.83 8.58
N MET A 159 7.69 -9.28 9.19
CA MET A 159 7.22 -8.73 10.46
C MET A 159 7.35 -9.77 11.57
N VAL A 160 7.86 -9.34 12.73
CA VAL A 160 7.94 -10.22 13.91
C VAL A 160 6.54 -10.54 14.40
N SER A 161 6.37 -11.70 15.04
CA SER A 161 5.09 -12.19 15.54
C SER A 161 4.33 -11.20 16.43
N THR A 162 4.98 -10.25 17.12
CA THR A 162 4.30 -9.22 17.92
C THR A 162 3.78 -8.03 17.10
N GLN A 163 4.18 -7.92 15.84
CA GLN A 163 3.90 -6.78 14.94
C GLN A 163 4.46 -5.43 15.40
N ASP A 164 5.44 -5.44 16.29
CA ASP A 164 6.10 -4.21 16.77
C ASP A 164 7.36 -3.87 15.99
N LEU A 165 7.93 -4.83 15.25
CA LEU A 165 9.13 -4.69 14.46
C LEU A 165 8.90 -5.18 13.03
N LEU A 166 9.28 -4.34 12.08
CA LEU A 166 9.30 -4.65 10.64
C LEU A 166 10.74 -4.66 10.16
N PHE A 167 11.16 -5.78 9.61
CA PHE A 167 12.47 -5.98 9.01
C PHE A 167 12.37 -5.75 7.52
N TYR A 168 13.32 -5.00 6.98
CA TYR A 168 13.43 -4.71 5.56
C TYR A 168 14.89 -4.87 5.16
N THR A 169 15.14 -5.51 4.03
CA THR A 169 16.48 -5.50 3.43
C THR A 169 16.40 -5.24 1.94
N ASP A 170 17.40 -4.56 1.42
CA ASP A 170 17.65 -4.31 -0.01
C ASP A 170 18.86 -5.10 -0.54
N GLY A 171 19.33 -6.07 0.25
CA GLY A 171 20.55 -6.83 -0.04
C GLY A 171 21.85 -6.10 0.28
N LEU A 172 21.82 -4.81 0.63
CA LEU A 172 22.99 -4.03 1.07
C LEU A 172 22.91 -3.71 2.57
N SER A 173 21.71 -3.47 3.07
CA SER A 173 21.45 -3.07 4.44
C SER A 173 20.27 -3.85 5.02
N LEU A 174 20.29 -4.01 6.34
CA LEU A 174 19.14 -4.45 7.13
C LEU A 174 18.60 -3.25 7.89
N LEU A 175 17.35 -2.88 7.61
CA LEU A 175 16.63 -1.83 8.30
C LEU A 175 15.59 -2.48 9.22
N VAL A 176 15.48 -1.94 10.44
CA VAL A 176 14.51 -2.38 11.43
C VAL A 176 13.65 -1.18 11.82
N PHE A 177 12.36 -1.26 11.52
CA PHE A 177 11.39 -0.23 11.87
C PHE A 177 10.60 -0.66 13.09
N LYS A 178 10.56 0.21 14.11
CA LYS A 178 9.75 0.01 15.30
C LYS A 178 8.39 0.69 15.13
N ARG A 179 7.31 0.00 15.51
CA ARG A 179 5.99 0.61 15.62
C ARG A 179 6.02 1.73 16.65
N VAL A 180 5.55 2.91 16.27
CA VAL A 180 5.42 4.07 17.14
C VAL A 180 3.98 4.53 17.23
N LYS A 181 3.61 5.12 18.36
CA LYS A 181 2.35 5.86 18.47
C LYS A 181 2.50 7.17 17.69
N PRO A 182 1.54 7.54 16.82
CA PRO A 182 1.55 8.85 16.17
C PRO A 182 1.67 9.95 17.22
N ASN A 183 2.57 10.90 17.00
CA ASN A 183 2.69 12.07 17.85
C ASN A 183 1.63 13.07 17.38
N MET A 184 0.49 13.14 18.07
CA MET A 184 -0.68 13.96 17.70
C MET A 184 -0.63 15.37 18.30
N ASN A 185 0.55 15.94 18.56
CA ASN A 185 0.61 17.28 19.13
C ASN A 185 0.07 18.31 18.13
N ASP A 186 -0.66 19.29 18.68
CA ASP A 186 -1.22 20.44 17.97
C ASP A 186 -0.42 21.74 18.26
N GLU A 187 0.66 21.64 19.05
CA GLU A 187 1.45 22.81 19.48
C GLU A 187 2.35 23.37 18.37
N PHE A 188 2.73 22.55 17.39
CA PHE A 188 3.52 22.95 16.24
C PHE A 188 3.00 22.29 14.95
N PRO A 189 3.19 22.89 13.76
CA PRO A 189 2.87 22.25 12.50
C PRO A 189 3.50 20.85 12.45
N ASN A 190 2.67 19.83 12.44
CA ASN A 190 3.12 18.46 12.54
C ASN A 190 3.58 17.93 11.17
N LEU A 191 4.77 18.40 10.76
CA LEU A 191 5.38 18.08 9.47
C LEU A 191 5.72 16.58 9.33
N PHE A 192 5.70 15.83 10.43
CA PHE A 192 6.06 14.41 10.47
C PHE A 192 4.83 13.47 10.42
N ASN A 193 3.61 13.97 10.66
CA ASN A 193 2.37 13.20 10.50
C ASN A 193 1.79 13.35 9.09
N GLY A 194 2.54 12.93 8.07
CA GLY A 194 2.13 13.00 6.65
C GLY A 194 0.79 12.30 6.31
N HIS A 195 0.30 11.41 7.17
CA HIS A 195 -1.01 10.75 7.04
C HIS A 195 -2.19 11.64 7.46
N GLN A 196 -1.92 12.76 8.13
CA GLN A 196 -2.92 13.75 8.58
C GLN A 196 -2.64 15.15 8.06
N SER A 197 -1.38 15.49 7.78
CA SER A 197 -1.04 16.78 7.21
C SER A 197 -1.48 16.82 5.74
N LYS A 198 -2.40 17.74 5.43
CA LYS A 198 -2.77 18.04 4.06
C LYS A 198 -1.73 19.01 3.50
N LEU A 199 -0.95 18.56 2.53
CA LEU A 199 -0.14 19.47 1.71
C LEU A 199 -1.08 20.15 0.72
N PHE A 200 -1.17 21.47 0.80
CA PHE A 200 -1.88 22.26 -0.19
C PHE A 200 -0.88 22.96 -1.10
N SER A 201 -1.10 22.89 -2.41
CA SER A 201 -0.37 23.69 -3.40
C SER A 201 -1.36 24.61 -4.10
N TYR A 202 -1.18 25.92 -3.92
CA TYR A 202 -2.08 26.94 -4.49
C TYR A 202 -1.49 27.67 -5.68
N SER A 203 -0.21 27.43 -6.00
CA SER A 203 0.50 28.14 -7.06
C SER A 203 1.12 27.18 -8.07
N THR A 204 1.02 27.55 -9.33
CA THR A 204 1.66 26.89 -10.47
C THR A 204 2.86 27.69 -10.98
N SER A 205 3.28 28.74 -10.28
CA SER A 205 4.39 29.59 -10.71
C SER A 205 5.73 28.86 -10.59
N PHE A 206 6.62 29.13 -11.54
CA PHE A 206 7.95 28.53 -11.64
C PHE A 206 8.83 28.81 -10.39
N ALA A 207 8.64 29.96 -9.74
CA ALA A 207 9.37 30.32 -8.52
C ALA A 207 8.48 31.12 -7.56
N GLN A 208 8.61 30.80 -6.28
CA GLN A 208 7.93 31.46 -5.16
C GLN A 208 8.99 31.80 -4.13
N TRP A 209 9.23 33.08 -3.92
CA TRP A 209 10.43 33.51 -3.20
C TRP A 209 10.17 33.75 -1.72
N ARG A 210 8.96 34.20 -1.38
CA ARG A 210 8.58 34.61 -0.02
C ARG A 210 7.08 34.48 0.18
N CYS A 211 6.68 34.17 1.41
CA CYS A 211 5.32 34.39 1.88
C CYS A 211 5.32 35.29 3.11
N TYR A 212 4.21 35.99 3.31
CA TYR A 212 3.94 36.80 4.49
C TYR A 212 2.61 36.35 5.08
N VAL A 213 2.55 36.20 6.41
CA VAL A 213 1.30 35.93 7.13
C VAL A 213 0.88 37.24 7.78
N SER A 214 -0.35 37.69 7.53
CA SER A 214 -0.91 38.88 8.17
C SER A 214 -0.89 38.76 9.69
N GLU A 215 -0.74 39.87 10.42
CA GLU A 215 -0.74 39.88 11.90
C GLU A 215 -1.99 39.22 12.49
N GLU A 216 -3.16 39.49 11.91
CA GLU A 216 -4.45 38.88 12.31
C GLU A 216 -4.60 37.40 11.90
N GLN A 217 -3.58 36.82 11.26
CA GLN A 217 -3.58 35.44 10.76
C GLN A 217 -4.78 35.10 9.88
N THR A 218 -5.25 36.06 9.08
CA THR A 218 -6.37 35.87 8.14
C THR A 218 -5.90 35.64 6.71
N PHE A 219 -4.73 36.15 6.34
CA PHE A 219 -4.17 36.03 5.01
C PHE A 219 -2.74 35.52 5.00
N ILE A 220 -2.42 34.71 3.99
CA ILE A 220 -1.07 34.40 3.54
C ILE A 220 -0.89 35.07 2.18
N ILE A 221 0.08 35.96 2.06
CA ILE A 221 0.45 36.65 0.83
C ILE A 221 1.68 35.94 0.27
N ASN A 222 1.53 35.27 -0.86
CA ASN A 222 2.61 34.54 -1.53
C ASN A 222 3.09 35.31 -2.76
N ALA A 223 4.35 35.75 -2.74
CA ALA A 223 4.97 36.46 -3.87
C ALA A 223 5.57 35.47 -4.87
N GLN A 224 5.10 35.54 -6.11
CA GLN A 224 5.43 34.61 -7.19
C GLN A 224 6.19 35.33 -8.31
N CYS A 225 6.73 34.56 -9.26
CA CYS A 225 7.26 35.14 -10.47
C CYS A 225 6.11 35.72 -11.32
N GLY A 226 5.94 37.04 -11.26
CA GLY A 226 4.94 37.78 -12.04
C GLY A 226 3.61 38.01 -11.33
N ASP A 227 3.29 37.30 -10.25
CA ASP A 227 1.98 37.39 -9.58
C ASP A 227 2.12 37.47 -8.05
N VAL A 228 1.05 37.90 -7.38
CA VAL A 228 0.89 37.84 -5.92
C VAL A 228 -0.42 37.12 -5.59
N ASP A 229 -0.33 36.04 -4.84
CA ASP A 229 -1.51 35.33 -4.32
C ASP A 229 -1.83 35.78 -2.90
N PHE A 230 -3.10 36.05 -2.68
CA PHE A 230 -3.72 36.16 -1.36
C PHE A 230 -4.47 34.87 -1.10
N LEU A 231 -3.96 34.10 -0.15
CA LEU A 231 -4.64 32.93 0.39
C LEU A 231 -5.33 33.33 1.68
N GLN A 232 -6.59 32.95 1.85
CA GLN A 232 -7.35 33.23 3.07
C GLN A 232 -7.36 32.00 3.97
N MET A 233 -7.07 32.20 5.25
CA MET A 233 -7.31 31.26 6.34
C MET A 233 -8.71 31.54 6.90
N LYS A 234 -9.66 30.64 6.68
CA LYS A 234 -11.03 30.84 7.19
C LYS A 234 -11.01 30.82 8.71
N ASN A 235 -11.46 31.90 9.34
CA ASN A 235 -11.46 32.07 10.81
C ASN A 235 -10.07 31.89 11.45
N GLY A 236 -8.99 32.16 10.71
CA GLY A 236 -7.62 31.92 11.19
C GLY A 236 -7.21 30.45 11.30
N ASP A 237 -8.01 29.53 10.75
CA ASP A 237 -7.69 28.11 10.74
C ASP A 237 -6.61 27.79 9.67
N PRO A 238 -5.38 27.42 10.07
CA PRO A 238 -4.31 27.10 9.12
C PRO A 238 -4.57 25.80 8.34
N TYR A 239 -5.55 24.99 8.74
CA TYR A 239 -5.96 23.78 8.01
C TYR A 239 -7.06 24.04 6.97
N ASN A 240 -7.56 25.28 6.88
CA ASN A 240 -8.64 25.69 5.98
C ASN A 240 -8.24 26.92 5.17
N ILE A 241 -7.25 26.71 4.30
CA ILE A 241 -6.71 27.73 3.40
C ILE A 241 -7.42 27.64 2.04
N SER A 242 -7.65 28.79 1.40
CA SER A 242 -8.14 28.84 0.02
C SER A 242 -7.59 30.05 -0.73
N LEU A 243 -7.44 29.94 -2.05
CA LEU A 243 -7.06 31.09 -2.87
C LEU A 243 -8.20 32.12 -2.85
N PHE A 244 -7.94 33.28 -2.23
CA PHE A 244 -8.88 34.39 -2.17
C PHE A 244 -8.77 35.29 -3.39
N LYS A 245 -7.54 35.65 -3.77
CA LYS A 245 -7.29 36.53 -4.92
C LYS A 245 -5.90 36.33 -5.49
N ARG A 246 -5.78 36.36 -6.81
CA ARG A 246 -4.50 36.52 -7.52
C ARG A 246 -4.42 37.93 -8.11
N ILE A 247 -3.30 38.60 -7.89
CA ILE A 247 -2.97 39.88 -8.53
C ILE A 247 -1.83 39.62 -9.49
N ASN A 248 -2.10 39.77 -10.79
CA ASN A 248 -1.06 39.64 -11.80
C ASN A 248 -0.29 40.95 -11.91
N ALA A 249 1.03 40.90 -12.02
CA ALA A 249 1.82 42.08 -12.32
C ALA A 249 1.48 42.54 -13.74
N GLN A 250 1.05 43.79 -13.86
CA GLN A 250 0.98 44.43 -15.16
C GLN A 250 2.42 44.78 -15.56
N GLN A 251 2.91 44.14 -16.63
CA GLN A 251 4.11 44.62 -17.30
C GLN A 251 3.80 45.98 -17.90
N ASN A 252 4.27 47.06 -17.27
CA ASN A 252 4.49 48.29 -18.00
C ASN A 252 5.66 48.02 -18.94
N THR A 253 5.36 47.67 -20.18
CA THR A 253 6.35 47.71 -21.26
C THR A 253 6.94 49.10 -21.25
N ARG A 254 8.22 49.23 -20.86
CA ARG A 254 8.99 50.45 -21.12
C ARG A 254 9.03 50.60 -22.64
N THR A 255 8.20 51.50 -23.17
CA THR A 255 8.41 52.10 -24.49
C THR A 255 9.63 52.99 -24.45
#